data_AF-A0A2X1MYR3-F1
#
_entry.id   AF-A0A2X1MYR3-F1
#
_cell.length_a   1.000
_cell.length_b   1.000
_cell.length_c   1.000
_cell.angle_alpha   90.00
_cell.angle_beta   90.00
_cell.angle_gamma   90.00
#
_symmetry.space_group_name_H-M   'P 1'
#
loop_
_entity.id
_entity.type
_entity.pdbx_description
1 polymer ?
#
loop_
_entity_poly.entity_id
_entity_poly.type
_entity_poly.pdbx_seq_one_letter_code
_entity_poly.pdbx_strand_id
1 'polypeptide(L)'
;MEKANTEEFCISCHEMRNTVYQEYMDSVHYNNRSGVRATCPDCHVPHEFVPKMIRKLKASKELYGKIFGVIDTPQKFEAHRLTMAQNEWRRMKDNNSQECRNCHNFEYMDTTAQKSVAAKMHDQAVKDGQTCIDCHKG
;
A
#
# COMPACT_ATOMS: atom_id res chain seq x y z
N MET A 1 2.29 6.38 19.86
CA MET A 1 1.68 5.69 18.71
C MET A 1 2.18 6.26 17.39
N GLU A 2 2.20 7.59 17.25
CA GLU A 2 2.62 8.25 16.00
C GLU A 2 4.04 7.93 15.53
N LYS A 3 4.99 7.68 16.44
CA LYS A 3 6.33 7.21 16.04
C LYS A 3 6.30 5.90 15.23
N ALA A 4 5.31 5.02 15.49
CA ALA A 4 5.14 3.78 14.75
C ALA A 4 4.23 3.95 13.52
N ASN A 5 4.01 5.19 13.08
CA ASN A 5 3.29 5.59 11.87
C ASN A 5 4.20 6.41 10.95
N THR A 6 5.53 6.28 11.04
CA THR A 6 6.46 7.01 10.17
C THR A 6 7.21 6.06 9.27
N GLU A 7 7.66 6.55 8.11
CA GLU A 7 8.47 5.77 7.18
C GLU A 7 9.76 5.30 7.83
N GLU A 8 10.43 6.15 8.63
CA GLU A 8 11.67 5.83 9.33
C GLU A 8 11.48 4.64 10.27
N PHE A 9 10.32 4.53 10.94
CA PHE A 9 9.99 3.38 11.75
C PHE A 9 9.75 2.13 10.89
N CYS A 10 8.97 2.24 9.81
CA CYS A 10 8.69 1.12 8.92
C CYS A 10 9.98 0.51 8.34
N ILE A 11 10.95 1.34 7.96
CA ILE A 11 12.24 0.91 7.41
C ILE A 11 13.33 0.68 8.46
N SER A 12 13.00 0.78 9.76
CA SER A 12 13.94 0.42 10.82
C SER A 12 14.25 -1.09 10.83
N CYS A 13 13.34 -1.90 10.29
CA CYS A 13 13.56 -3.32 10.05
C CYS A 13 14.32 -3.53 8.73
N HIS A 14 15.40 -4.31 8.76
CA HIS A 14 16.22 -4.56 7.58
C HIS A 14 15.45 -5.28 6.47
N GLU A 15 14.45 -6.09 6.82
CA GLU A 15 13.58 -6.78 5.88
C GLU A 15 12.85 -5.80 4.98
N MET A 16 12.25 -4.75 5.55
CA MET A 16 11.53 -3.73 4.78
C MET A 16 12.50 -2.79 4.05
N ARG A 17 13.58 -2.36 4.72
CA ARG A 17 14.56 -1.42 4.16
C ARG A 17 15.28 -1.97 2.93
N ASN A 18 15.67 -3.24 2.98
CA ASN A 18 16.50 -3.85 1.94
C ASN A 18 15.66 -4.48 0.82
N THR A 19 14.33 -4.55 0.96
CA THR A 19 13.42 -5.12 -0.07
C THR A 19 12.43 -4.07 -0.56
N VAL A 20 11.21 -4.04 0.00
CA VAL A 20 10.08 -3.21 -0.44
C VAL A 20 10.42 -1.73 -0.52
N TYR A 21 11.25 -1.21 0.40
CA TYR A 21 11.65 0.20 0.35
C TYR A 21 12.47 0.52 -0.90
N GLN A 22 13.33 -0.41 -1.36
CA GLN A 22 14.10 -0.21 -2.60
C GLN A 22 13.16 -0.14 -3.81
N GLU A 23 12.19 -1.04 -3.88
CA GLU A 23 11.18 -1.07 -4.97
C GLU A 23 10.29 0.18 -4.94
N TYR A 24 9.90 0.63 -3.74
CA TYR A 24 9.10 1.83 -3.57
C TYR A 24 9.85 3.09 -4.04
N MET A 25 11.17 3.19 -3.84
CA MET A 25 11.95 4.33 -4.32
C MET A 25 11.92 4.50 -5.84
N ASP A 26 11.73 3.40 -6.58
CA ASP A 26 11.58 3.41 -8.04
C ASP A 26 10.13 3.67 -8.52
N SER A 27 9.19 3.82 -7.58
CA SER A 27 7.76 3.98 -7.88
C SER A 27 7.34 5.44 -8.06
N VAL A 28 6.17 5.62 -8.70
CA VAL A 28 5.52 6.94 -8.83
C VAL A 28 5.06 7.54 -7.50
N HIS A 29 4.94 6.73 -6.45
CA HIS A 29 4.59 7.25 -5.12
C HIS A 29 5.80 7.87 -4.41
N TYR A 30 7.03 7.48 -4.78
CA TYR A 30 8.25 8.10 -4.28
C TYR A 30 8.66 9.32 -5.12
N ASN A 31 8.70 9.19 -6.45
CA ASN A 31 9.10 10.26 -7.35
C ASN A 31 8.04 10.54 -8.42
N ASN A 32 7.46 11.73 -8.42
CA ASN A 32 6.42 12.12 -9.35
C ASN A 32 6.44 13.62 -9.68
N ARG A 33 5.64 13.97 -10.68
CA ARG A 33 5.50 15.33 -11.21
C ARG A 33 4.77 16.32 -10.29
N SER A 34 4.00 15.86 -9.30
CA SER A 34 3.28 16.78 -8.39
C SER A 34 4.12 17.20 -7.19
N GLY A 35 5.19 16.46 -6.88
CA GLY A 35 6.03 16.69 -5.70
C GLY A 35 5.39 16.23 -4.39
N VAL A 36 4.18 15.67 -4.43
CA VAL A 36 3.51 15.07 -3.27
C VAL A 36 3.95 13.62 -3.16
N ARG A 37 4.56 13.26 -2.04
CA ARG A 37 5.07 11.91 -1.79
C ARG A 37 4.14 11.16 -0.85
N ALA A 38 3.66 10.00 -1.28
CA ALA A 38 2.94 9.06 -0.43
C ALA A 38 3.94 8.07 0.15
N THR A 39 4.07 8.05 1.48
CA THR A 39 5.00 7.22 2.25
C THR A 39 4.34 5.94 2.75
N CYS A 40 5.12 5.05 3.39
CA CYS A 40 4.62 3.79 3.93
C CYS A 40 3.30 3.90 4.73
N PRO A 41 3.17 4.80 5.73
CA PRO A 41 1.94 4.92 6.51
C PRO A 41 0.73 5.36 5.69
N ASP A 42 0.91 6.17 4.64
CA ASP A 42 -0.19 6.68 3.82
C ASP A 42 -0.94 5.54 3.12
N CYS A 43 -0.25 4.44 2.79
CA CYS A 43 -0.83 3.24 2.17
C CYS A 43 -1.15 2.10 3.16
N HIS A 44 -0.39 1.98 4.25
CA HIS A 44 -0.49 0.82 5.16
C HIS A 44 -1.16 1.11 6.51
N VAL A 45 -1.36 2.37 6.87
CA VAL A 45 -1.96 2.77 8.15
C VAL A 45 -3.21 3.63 7.89
N PRO A 46 -4.42 3.10 8.19
CA PRO A 46 -5.64 3.89 8.04
C PRO A 46 -5.60 5.19 8.84
N HIS A 47 -6.19 6.27 8.31
CA HIS A 47 -6.27 7.55 9.03
C HIS A 47 -7.25 7.48 10.21
N GLU A 48 -8.40 6.84 9.98
CA GLU A 48 -9.47 6.67 10.96
C GLU A 48 -9.04 5.84 12.17
N PHE A 49 -9.45 6.25 13.38
CA PHE A 49 -8.96 5.67 14.63
C PHE A 49 -9.24 4.16 14.74
N VAL A 50 -10.49 3.73 14.54
CA VAL A 50 -10.88 2.32 14.71
C VAL A 50 -10.15 1.39 13.72
N PRO A 51 -10.17 1.64 12.39
CA PRO A 51 -9.39 0.85 11.43
C PRO A 51 -7.88 0.87 11.72
N LYS A 52 -7.32 2.01 12.13
CA LYS A 52 -5.91 2.15 12.52
C LYS A 52 -5.55 1.21 13.68
N MET A 53 -6.37 1.20 14.73
CA MET A 53 -6.15 0.31 15.87
C MET A 53 -6.21 -1.17 15.47
N ILE A 54 -7.19 -1.56 14.65
CA ILE A 54 -7.30 -2.93 14.14
C ILE A 54 -6.06 -3.32 13.32
N ARG A 55 -5.58 -2.44 12.45
CA ARG A 55 -4.37 -2.69 11.64
C ARG A 55 -3.13 -2.85 12.52
N LYS A 56 -2.97 -2.02 13.55
CA LYS A 56 -1.86 -2.12 14.50
C LYS A 56 -1.89 -3.42 15.30
N LEU A 57 -3.07 -3.88 15.74
CA LEU A 57 -3.22 -5.18 16.38
C LEU A 57 -2.83 -6.32 15.43
N LYS A 58 -3.27 -6.28 14.16
CA LYS A 58 -2.85 -7.28 13.16
C LYS A 58 -1.35 -7.23 12.85
N ALA A 59 -0.76 -6.03 12.84
CA ALA A 59 0.68 -5.81 12.61
C ALA A 59 1.55 -6.47 13.69
N SER A 60 1.03 -6.74 14.89
CA SER A 60 1.79 -7.45 15.93
C SER A 60 2.32 -8.82 15.48
N LYS A 61 1.69 -9.45 14.47
CA LYS A 61 2.19 -10.68 13.83
C LYS A 61 3.51 -10.48 13.09
N GLU A 62 3.78 -9.28 12.59
CA GLU A 62 5.04 -8.94 11.93
C GLU A 62 6.19 -8.98 12.95
N LEU A 63 5.95 -8.60 14.21
CA LEU A 63 6.92 -8.75 15.30
C LEU A 63 7.22 -10.22 15.61
N TYR A 64 6.20 -11.09 15.60
CA TYR A 64 6.42 -12.54 15.70
C TYR A 64 7.29 -13.03 14.53
N GLY A 65 6.96 -12.62 13.30
CA GLY A 65 7.75 -12.95 12.12
C GLY A 65 9.21 -12.50 12.22
N LYS A 66 9.45 -11.32 12.81
CA LYS A 66 10.79 -10.80 13.09
C LYS A 66 11.55 -11.65 14.12
N ILE A 67 10.92 -11.97 15.25
CA ILE A 67 11.55 -12.74 16.34
C ILE A 67 11.96 -14.14 15.87
N PHE A 68 11.14 -14.77 15.04
CA PHE A 68 11.39 -16.12 14.52
C PHE A 68 12.08 -16.15 13.14
N GLY A 69 12.43 -14.99 12.59
CA GLY A 69 13.18 -14.90 11.33
C GLY A 69 12.44 -15.47 10.12
N VAL A 70 11.13 -15.23 10.00
CA VAL A 70 10.28 -15.78 8.92
C VAL A 70 10.68 -15.23 7.55
N ILE A 71 11.09 -13.95 7.47
CA ILE A 71 11.50 -13.25 6.25
C ILE A 71 12.82 -12.48 6.41
N ASP A 72 13.67 -12.90 7.34
CA ASP A 72 14.90 -12.19 7.74
C ASP A 72 16.03 -12.20 6.68
N THR A 73 15.87 -12.95 5.60
CA THR A 73 16.80 -13.03 4.46
C THR A 73 16.06 -12.76 3.15
N PRO A 74 16.74 -12.27 2.10
CA PRO A 74 16.10 -12.05 0.80
C PRO A 74 15.42 -13.29 0.24
N GLN A 75 16.01 -14.48 0.41
CA GLN A 75 15.45 -15.74 -0.08
C GLN A 75 14.15 -16.11 0.66
N LYS A 76 14.12 -15.94 1.99
CA LYS A 76 12.91 -16.17 2.77
C LYS A 76 11.83 -15.12 2.48
N PHE A 77 12.22 -13.86 2.29
CA PHE A 77 11.30 -12.80 1.88
C PHE A 77 10.65 -13.16 0.54
N GLU A 78 11.46 -13.53 -0.46
CA GLU A 78 10.96 -13.88 -1.79
C GLU A 78 10.03 -15.09 -1.75
N ALA A 79 10.36 -16.12 -0.96
CA ALA A 79 9.51 -17.29 -0.76
C ALA A 79 8.12 -16.94 -0.18
N HIS A 80 8.01 -15.82 0.55
CA HIS A 80 6.74 -15.35 1.13
C HIS A 80 6.12 -14.16 0.38
N ARG A 81 6.83 -13.56 -0.60
CA ARG A 81 6.46 -12.29 -1.23
C ARG A 81 5.04 -12.31 -1.77
N LEU A 82 4.71 -13.32 -2.59
CA LEU A 82 3.40 -13.40 -3.22
C LEU A 82 2.28 -13.53 -2.17
N THR A 83 2.48 -14.34 -1.14
CA THR A 83 1.52 -14.51 -0.04
C THR A 83 1.31 -13.19 0.70
N MET A 84 2.40 -12.46 0.99
CA MET A 84 2.32 -11.16 1.65
C MET A 84 1.59 -10.13 0.77
N ALA A 85 1.94 -10.05 -0.52
CA ALA A 85 1.30 -9.16 -1.48
C ALA A 85 -0.21 -9.45 -1.60
N GLN A 86 -0.60 -10.72 -1.74
CA GLN A 86 -2.00 -11.12 -1.81
C GLN A 86 -2.80 -10.78 -0.54
N ASN A 87 -2.17 -10.82 0.63
CA ASN A 87 -2.81 -10.40 1.87
C ASN A 87 -3.07 -8.89 1.87
N GLU A 88 -2.12 -8.07 1.43
CA GLU A 88 -2.31 -6.63 1.31
C GLU A 88 -3.31 -6.28 0.20
N TRP A 89 -3.29 -6.97 -0.94
CA TRP A 89 -4.29 -6.77 -1.99
C TRP A 89 -5.70 -7.07 -1.52
N ARG A 90 -5.87 -8.18 -0.78
CA ARG A 90 -7.17 -8.55 -0.20
C ARG A 90 -7.62 -7.48 0.80
N ARG A 91 -6.73 -7.02 1.68
CA ARG A 91 -7.02 -5.93 2.63
C ARG A 91 -7.51 -4.68 1.90
N MET A 92 -6.76 -4.23 0.89
CA MET A 92 -7.10 -3.04 0.10
C MET A 92 -8.35 -3.23 -0.76
N LYS A 93 -8.73 -4.46 -1.09
CA LYS A 93 -9.98 -4.73 -1.79
C LYS A 93 -11.16 -4.69 -0.81
N ASP A 94 -11.02 -5.40 0.31
CA ASP A 94 -12.06 -5.54 1.34
C ASP A 94 -12.43 -4.19 1.98
N ASN A 95 -11.51 -3.22 2.02
CA ASN A 95 -11.77 -1.87 2.51
C ASN A 95 -12.04 -0.83 1.41
N ASN A 96 -12.37 -1.28 0.18
CA ASN A 96 -12.61 -0.41 -0.98
C ASN A 96 -11.45 0.55 -1.30
N SER A 97 -10.21 0.10 -1.10
CA SER A 97 -8.98 0.85 -1.36
C SER A 97 -8.97 2.20 -0.66
N GLN A 98 -9.43 2.22 0.60
CA GLN A 98 -9.57 3.42 1.42
C GLN A 98 -8.31 4.30 1.38
N GLU A 99 -7.13 3.69 1.56
CA GLU A 99 -5.86 4.40 1.58
C GLU A 99 -5.51 5.03 0.23
N CYS A 100 -5.80 4.34 -0.88
CA CYS A 100 -5.64 4.91 -2.21
C CYS A 100 -6.56 6.13 -2.40
N ARG A 101 -7.81 6.01 -1.95
CA ARG A 101 -8.86 7.04 -2.13
C ARG A 101 -8.65 8.31 -1.32
N ASN A 102 -7.80 8.27 -0.29
CA ASN A 102 -7.37 9.46 0.43
C ASN A 102 -6.65 10.48 -0.49
N CYS A 103 -6.05 10.00 -1.58
CA CYS A 103 -5.37 10.84 -2.57
C CYS A 103 -5.94 10.70 -4.00
N HIS A 104 -6.48 9.52 -4.34
CA HIS A 104 -7.01 9.16 -5.65
C HIS A 104 -8.50 8.82 -5.56
N ASN A 105 -9.35 9.84 -5.62
CA ASN A 105 -10.80 9.64 -5.61
C ASN A 105 -11.36 9.76 -7.03
N PHE A 106 -12.18 8.79 -7.45
CA PHE A 106 -12.88 8.82 -8.74
C PHE A 106 -13.73 10.09 -8.92
N GLU A 107 -14.30 10.64 -7.85
CA GLU A 107 -15.12 11.87 -7.90
C GLU A 107 -14.33 13.11 -8.31
N TYR A 108 -13.03 13.16 -7.97
CA TYR A 108 -12.17 14.32 -8.21
C TYR A 108 -11.14 14.08 -9.31
N MET A 109 -11.22 12.92 -9.96
CA MET A 109 -10.28 12.54 -11.00
C MET A 109 -10.70 13.17 -12.33
N ASP A 110 -9.81 13.98 -12.93
CA ASP A 110 -10.03 14.50 -14.28
C ASP A 110 -9.71 13.42 -15.33
N THR A 111 -10.75 12.82 -15.92
CA THR A 111 -10.62 11.81 -16.97
C THR A 111 -10.22 12.41 -18.32
N THR A 112 -10.40 13.72 -18.53
CA THR A 112 -10.01 14.40 -19.77
C THR A 112 -8.49 14.57 -19.89
N ALA A 113 -7.81 14.67 -18.74
CA ALA A 113 -6.35 14.70 -18.65
C ALA A 113 -5.69 13.31 -18.75
N GLN A 114 -6.48 12.23 -18.85
CA GLN A 114 -5.97 10.86 -18.95
C GLN A 114 -5.84 10.41 -20.41
N LYS A 115 -5.02 9.37 -20.62
CA LYS A 115 -5.05 8.63 -21.89
C LYS A 115 -6.45 8.04 -22.09
N SER A 116 -6.94 8.07 -23.33
CA SER A 116 -8.31 7.62 -23.68
C SER A 116 -8.65 6.22 -23.17
N VAL A 117 -7.69 5.29 -23.16
CA VAL A 117 -7.88 3.93 -22.63
C VAL A 117 -8.05 3.95 -21.11
N ALA A 118 -7.22 4.71 -20.39
CA ALA A 118 -7.30 4.80 -18.93
C ALA A 118 -8.62 5.42 -18.47
N ALA A 119 -9.07 6.50 -19.13
CA ALA A 119 -10.36 7.12 -18.85
C ALA A 119 -11.52 6.12 -18.99
N LYS A 120 -11.56 5.36 -20.10
CA LYS A 120 -12.56 4.31 -20.32
C LYS A 120 -12.52 3.20 -19.26
N MET A 121 -11.32 2.79 -18.85
CA MET A 121 -11.16 1.76 -17.82
C MET A 121 -11.61 2.26 -16.44
N HIS A 122 -11.31 3.51 -16.08
CA HIS A 122 -11.79 4.09 -14.83
C HIS A 122 -13.31 4.25 -14.82
N ASP A 123 -13.93 4.72 -15.92
CA ASP A 123 -15.39 4.79 -16.04
C ASP A 123 -16.05 3.42 -15.87
N GLN A 124 -15.44 2.37 -16.45
CA GLN A 124 -15.93 1.00 -16.32
C GLN A 124 -15.75 0.48 -14.89
N ALA A 125 -14.61 0.74 -14.25
CA ALA A 125 -14.34 0.34 -12.87
C ALA A 125 -15.38 0.91 -11.89
N VAL A 126 -15.79 2.18 -12.08
CA VAL A 126 -16.85 2.80 -11.28
C VAL A 126 -18.19 2.09 -11.47
N LYS A 127 -18.56 1.76 -12.72
CA LYS A 127 -19.81 1.04 -13.03
C LYS A 127 -19.84 -0.37 -12.46
N ASP A 128 -18.69 -1.05 -12.49
CA ASP A 128 -18.55 -2.43 -12.02
C ASP A 128 -18.32 -2.53 -10.50
N GLY A 129 -18.26 -1.39 -9.79
CA GLY A 129 -17.99 -1.35 -8.35
C GLY A 129 -16.59 -1.86 -7.99
N GLN A 130 -15.63 -1.75 -8.91
CA GLN A 130 -14.24 -2.15 -8.70
C GLN A 130 -13.50 -1.17 -7.77
N THR A 131 -12.47 -1.70 -7.12
CA THR A 131 -11.57 -0.97 -6.24
C THR A 131 -10.26 -0.65 -6.96
N CYS A 132 -9.48 0.30 -6.47
CA CYS A 132 -8.21 0.69 -7.08
C CYS A 132 -7.26 -0.52 -7.22
N ILE A 133 -7.21 -1.36 -6.18
CA ILE A 133 -6.31 -2.52 -6.13
C ILE A 133 -6.71 -3.67 -7.06
N ASP A 134 -7.91 -3.66 -7.64
CA ASP A 134 -8.30 -4.68 -8.62
C ASP A 134 -7.41 -4.62 -9.87
N CYS A 135 -6.95 -3.42 -10.22
CA CYS A 135 -6.06 -3.16 -11.35
C CYS A 135 -4.63 -2.75 -10.93
N HIS A 136 -4.47 -1.96 -9.87
CA HIS A 136 -3.18 -1.37 -9.46
C HIS A 136 -2.52 -2.15 -8.31
N LYS A 137 -1.89 -3.29 -8.60
CA LYS A 137 -1.35 -4.24 -7.60
C LYS A 137 0.08 -4.00 -7.12
N GLY A 138 0.62 -2.80 -7.34
CA GLY A 138 2.05 -2.49 -7.15
C GLY A 138 2.75 -2.42 -8.48
#